data_AF-A0A2W0AQJ3-F1
#
_entry.id   AF-A0A2W0AQJ3-F1
#
_cell.length_a   1.000
_cell.length_b   1.000
_cell.length_c   1.000
_cell.angle_alpha   90.00
_cell.angle_beta   90.00
_cell.angle_gamma   90.00
#
_symmetry.space_group_name_H-M   'P 1'
#
loop_
_entity.id
_entity.type
_entity.pdbx_description
1 polymer ?
#
loop_
_entity_poly.entity_id
_entity_poly.type
_entity_poly.pdbx_seq_one_letter_code
_entity_poly.pdbx_strand_id
1 'polypeptide(L)'
;EAHRQLALQTARESLVLLKNQNNFLPLTKKYSTIAVIGPDADNLDALVGNYNGTPSRPVTILEGIRRRFSQSKVIYAEGTGLTGPVMHAIPSESLFTDDSRKEHGLKGEYFPNVELKDAPVLTRTDSTVNFAWGDQGISPQLLKNYSVRWTGVLVPPETGDYLIGFTGQDGFRLWIDDQLIAEEWTIHHPADTLTKLMHLEQGHRYKIKIEYFETIRSAEARLVWSMPGQDGKDAVDAAHQADLVIMVLGLSPRIEGEEMNVHTEGFAGGDRTSLDLPAPQEKLLERVHAIGKPTILVLTSGSAVAVNWADAKLPAIVEAWYPGEEGGTAVAEALAGDFSPSGRLPVTFYKSVLQLPAFEDYSMRHRTYRYFDGDALYPFGYGLSYTTFAYRNLQVDKENVPADGSVTISVDVANTGRMAGDEVAQIYLTHSGIPAAPLRSLQGFQRVHLNPGEQKRISFMLRDRDLSVVDQDGKHRILPGKIDIWIGGGQPLAISGRPAPAGARAQFTIGSEASLPD
;
A
#
# COMPACT_ATOMS: atom_id res chain seq x y z
N GLU A 1 8.11 -19.60 -13.72
CA GLU A 1 9.34 -19.19 -13.02
C GLU A 1 9.91 -17.86 -13.49
N ALA A 2 10.18 -17.66 -14.79
CA ALA A 2 10.70 -16.38 -15.28
C ALA A 2 9.85 -15.16 -14.87
N HIS A 3 8.52 -15.25 -14.95
CA HIS A 3 7.62 -14.17 -14.48
C HIS A 3 7.76 -13.86 -12.99
N ARG A 4 7.92 -14.89 -12.14
CA ARG A 4 8.13 -14.72 -10.70
C ARG A 4 9.48 -14.06 -10.39
N GLN A 5 10.53 -14.41 -11.12
CA GLN A 5 11.84 -13.76 -10.98
C GLN A 5 11.79 -12.29 -11.39
N LEU A 6 11.05 -11.97 -12.46
CA LEU A 6 10.80 -10.58 -12.84
C LEU A 6 9.99 -9.84 -11.77
N ALA A 7 8.92 -10.44 -11.24
CA ALA A 7 8.12 -9.86 -10.17
C ALA A 7 8.96 -9.57 -8.92
N LEU A 8 9.83 -10.51 -8.52
CA LEU A 8 10.77 -10.33 -7.41
C LEU A 8 11.75 -9.19 -7.69
N GLN A 9 12.33 -9.11 -8.90
CA GLN A 9 13.20 -8.01 -9.28
C GLN A 9 12.45 -6.67 -9.21
N THR A 10 11.25 -6.58 -9.78
CA THR A 10 10.43 -5.37 -9.75
C THR A 10 10.12 -4.95 -8.31
N ALA A 11 9.75 -5.89 -7.43
CA ALA A 11 9.52 -5.61 -6.02
C ALA A 11 10.78 -5.04 -5.36
N ARG A 12 11.94 -5.71 -5.47
CA ARG A 12 13.23 -5.23 -4.92
C ARG A 12 13.58 -3.82 -5.38
N GLU A 13 13.38 -3.54 -6.66
CA GLU A 13 13.73 -2.25 -7.27
C GLU A 13 12.73 -1.13 -6.96
N SER A 14 11.53 -1.46 -6.46
CA SER A 14 10.43 -0.52 -6.17
C SER A 14 10.29 -0.17 -4.69
N LEU A 15 10.75 -1.03 -3.77
CA LEU A 15 10.74 -0.74 -2.33
C LEU A 15 11.47 0.56 -2.02
N VAL A 16 10.86 1.42 -1.22
CA VAL A 16 11.46 2.70 -0.81
C VAL A 16 11.78 2.67 0.68
N LEU A 17 13.05 2.80 1.02
CA LEU A 17 13.45 3.00 2.42
C LEU A 17 13.18 4.47 2.80
N LEU A 18 12.15 4.72 3.60
CA LEU A 18 11.70 6.06 3.97
C LEU A 18 12.46 6.63 5.17
N LYS A 19 12.78 5.77 6.14
CA LYS A 19 13.54 6.13 7.32
C LYS A 19 14.49 5.01 7.71
N ASN A 20 15.71 5.37 8.09
CA ASN A 20 16.70 4.45 8.65
C ASN A 20 17.64 5.18 9.62
N GLN A 21 17.18 5.35 10.85
CA GLN A 21 17.92 6.07 11.89
C GLN A 21 19.06 5.19 12.44
N ASN A 22 20.24 5.78 12.62
CA ASN A 22 21.43 5.11 13.18
C ASN A 22 21.82 3.81 12.45
N ASN A 23 21.52 3.70 11.15
CA ASN A 23 21.72 2.49 10.35
C ASN A 23 21.09 1.25 11.00
N PHE A 24 19.87 1.39 11.53
CA PHE A 24 19.12 0.29 12.16
C PHE A 24 18.88 -0.87 11.19
N LEU A 25 18.54 -0.55 9.95
CA LEU A 25 18.54 -1.49 8.83
C LEU A 25 19.84 -1.40 8.02
N PRO A 26 20.32 -2.51 7.45
CA PRO A 26 19.73 -3.86 7.52
C PRO A 26 19.91 -4.50 8.91
N LEU A 27 19.09 -5.51 9.21
CA LEU A 27 19.11 -6.25 10.46
C LEU A 27 20.37 -7.13 10.58
N THR A 28 21.45 -6.53 11.05
CA THR A 28 22.74 -7.23 11.28
C THR A 28 22.76 -8.04 12.58
N LYS A 29 21.95 -7.64 13.57
CA LYS A 29 21.76 -8.38 14.82
C LYS A 29 20.84 -9.59 14.58
N LYS A 30 21.20 -10.72 15.17
CA LYS A 30 20.30 -11.88 15.26
C LYS A 30 19.26 -11.63 16.37
N TYR A 31 18.00 -11.77 16.02
CA TYR A 31 16.87 -11.73 16.96
C TYR A 31 16.37 -13.16 17.14
N SER A 32 16.17 -13.59 18.39
CA SER A 32 15.71 -14.96 18.67
C SER A 32 14.21 -15.08 18.41
N THR A 33 13.45 -14.04 18.77
CA THR A 33 12.01 -13.96 18.51
C THR A 33 11.66 -12.68 17.76
N ILE A 34 10.92 -12.80 16.67
CA ILE A 34 10.40 -11.68 15.88
C ILE A 34 8.87 -11.73 15.94
N ALA A 35 8.22 -10.64 16.36
CA ALA A 35 6.78 -10.47 16.20
C ALA A 35 6.51 -9.74 14.89
N VAL A 36 5.70 -10.35 14.03
CA VAL A 36 5.14 -9.70 12.83
C VAL A 36 3.69 -9.37 13.16
N ILE A 37 3.32 -8.09 13.10
CA ILE A 37 2.03 -7.60 13.60
C ILE A 37 1.37 -6.72 12.55
N GLY A 38 0.07 -6.89 12.34
CA GLY A 38 -0.75 -5.98 11.55
C GLY A 38 -1.57 -6.68 10.46
N PRO A 39 -2.65 -6.02 9.98
CA PRO A 39 -3.62 -6.59 9.05
C PRO A 39 -3.00 -7.00 7.71
N ASP A 40 -1.93 -6.34 7.29
CA ASP A 40 -1.34 -6.55 5.96
C ASP A 40 -0.19 -7.57 5.95
N ALA A 41 0.17 -8.12 7.12
CA ALA A 41 1.28 -9.07 7.22
C ALA A 41 1.03 -10.38 6.47
N ASP A 42 -0.18 -10.95 6.58
CA ASP A 42 -0.57 -12.21 5.93
C ASP A 42 -1.76 -12.02 4.98
N ASN A 43 -1.78 -10.90 4.27
CA ASN A 43 -2.88 -10.51 3.39
C ASN A 43 -2.44 -10.54 1.92
N LEU A 44 -3.20 -11.25 1.08
CA LEU A 44 -2.95 -11.30 -0.37
C LEU A 44 -3.34 -9.99 -1.07
N ASP A 45 -4.38 -9.30 -0.59
CA ASP A 45 -4.85 -8.05 -1.18
C ASP A 45 -3.80 -6.95 -1.01
N ALA A 46 -3.09 -6.96 0.11
CA ALA A 46 -1.93 -6.09 0.38
C ALA A 46 -0.74 -6.35 -0.56
N LEU A 47 -0.76 -7.43 -1.35
CA LEU A 47 0.24 -7.66 -2.39
C LEU A 47 -0.16 -7.08 -3.75
N VAL A 48 -1.46 -7.02 -4.09
CA VAL A 48 -1.87 -6.98 -5.51
C VAL A 48 -2.61 -5.72 -5.97
N GLY A 49 -3.13 -4.83 -5.13
CA GLY A 49 -3.81 -3.60 -5.59
C GLY A 49 -5.06 -3.84 -6.48
N ASN A 50 -5.64 -2.79 -7.09
CA ASN A 50 -7.00 -2.86 -7.70
C ASN A 50 -7.11 -3.49 -9.10
N TYR A 51 -6.09 -3.35 -9.96
CA TYR A 51 -6.10 -3.93 -11.31
C TYR A 51 -4.99 -4.99 -11.43
N ASN A 52 -5.28 -6.17 -10.90
CA ASN A 52 -4.33 -7.26 -10.81
C ASN A 52 -4.85 -8.55 -11.46
N GLY A 53 -3.91 -9.45 -11.75
CA GLY A 53 -4.23 -10.83 -12.08
C GLY A 53 -3.98 -11.73 -10.88
N THR A 54 -4.56 -12.93 -10.88
CA THR A 54 -4.39 -13.89 -9.79
C THR A 54 -2.94 -14.39 -9.71
N PRO A 55 -2.23 -14.15 -8.60
CA PRO A 55 -0.88 -14.68 -8.39
C PRO A 55 -0.87 -16.21 -8.42
N SER A 56 0.13 -16.79 -9.09
CA SER A 56 0.26 -18.24 -9.19
C SER A 56 0.74 -18.89 -7.88
N ARG A 57 1.63 -18.20 -7.17
CA ARG A 57 2.21 -18.64 -5.91
C ARG A 57 2.63 -17.41 -5.09
N PRO A 58 1.68 -16.65 -4.52
CA PRO A 58 1.97 -15.44 -3.78
C PRO A 58 2.77 -15.74 -2.51
N VAL A 59 3.62 -14.80 -2.13
CA VAL A 59 4.39 -14.81 -0.87
C VAL A 59 4.00 -13.58 -0.07
N THR A 60 3.21 -13.77 0.99
CA THR A 60 2.86 -12.71 1.95
C THR A 60 4.09 -12.20 2.68
N ILE A 61 4.00 -11.00 3.25
CA ILE A 61 5.12 -10.41 4.01
C ILE A 61 5.50 -11.33 5.18
N LEU A 62 4.53 -11.87 5.91
CA LEU A 62 4.73 -12.84 6.97
C LEU A 62 5.49 -14.08 6.48
N GLU A 63 5.08 -14.66 5.36
CA GLU A 63 5.72 -15.84 4.80
C GLU A 63 7.16 -15.54 4.34
N GLY A 64 7.40 -14.38 3.71
CA GLY A 64 8.74 -13.91 3.36
C GLY A 64 9.65 -13.79 4.59
N ILE A 65 9.14 -13.19 5.68
CA ILE A 65 9.87 -13.05 6.95
C ILE A 65 10.15 -14.42 7.56
N ARG A 66 9.18 -15.33 7.62
CA ARG A 66 9.39 -16.71 8.12
C ARG A 66 10.48 -17.44 7.35
N ARG A 67 10.49 -17.33 6.01
CA ARG A 67 11.53 -17.94 5.17
C ARG A 67 12.90 -17.34 5.42
N ARG A 68 13.00 -16.01 5.37
CA ARG A 68 14.30 -15.32 5.43
C ARG A 68 14.94 -15.35 6.82
N PHE A 69 14.11 -15.33 7.87
CA PHE A 69 14.53 -15.35 9.26
C PHE A 69 14.22 -16.70 9.93
N SER A 70 14.37 -17.81 9.20
CA SER A 70 14.06 -19.18 9.64
C SER A 70 14.78 -19.67 10.91
N GLN A 71 15.84 -18.97 11.33
CA GLN A 71 16.54 -19.22 12.59
C GLN A 71 15.88 -18.53 13.81
N SER A 72 14.87 -17.71 13.58
CA SER A 72 14.13 -16.97 14.60
C SER A 72 12.76 -17.62 14.80
N LYS A 73 12.24 -17.55 16.02
CA LYS A 73 10.82 -17.82 16.28
C LYS A 73 10.00 -16.63 15.77
N VAL A 74 9.22 -16.84 14.72
CA VAL A 74 8.32 -15.80 14.18
C VAL A 74 6.92 -15.98 14.78
N ILE A 75 6.48 -15.00 15.57
CA ILE A 75 5.13 -14.92 16.13
C ILE A 75 4.33 -13.97 15.25
N TYR A 76 3.10 -14.34 14.93
CA TYR A 76 2.18 -13.50 14.16
C TYR A 76 0.95 -13.15 15.00
N ALA A 77 0.50 -11.90 14.89
CA ALA A 77 -0.79 -11.44 15.38
C ALA A 77 -1.33 -10.38 14.43
N GLU A 78 -2.59 -10.49 14.02
CA GLU A 78 -3.22 -9.48 13.16
C GLU A 78 -3.43 -8.17 13.92
N GLY A 79 -3.91 -8.28 15.17
CA GLY A 79 -4.07 -7.18 16.12
C GLY A 79 -5.24 -6.24 15.83
N THR A 80 -5.43 -5.83 14.57
CA THR A 80 -6.54 -4.98 14.13
C THR A 80 -6.87 -5.28 12.67
N GLY A 81 -8.11 -5.02 12.26
CA GLY A 81 -8.45 -4.94 10.85
C GLY A 81 -7.95 -3.62 10.23
N LEU A 82 -8.13 -3.47 8.91
CA LEU A 82 -7.68 -2.30 8.15
C LEU A 82 -8.23 -0.98 8.69
N THR A 83 -9.53 -0.94 9.01
CA THR A 83 -10.23 0.28 9.44
C THR A 83 -11.05 0.09 10.71
N GLY A 84 -11.04 -1.11 11.28
CA GLY A 84 -11.84 -1.48 12.43
C GLY A 84 -11.36 -2.78 13.07
N PRO A 85 -12.21 -3.44 13.88
CA PRO A 85 -11.87 -4.72 14.49
C PRO A 85 -11.57 -5.80 13.45
N VAL A 86 -10.79 -6.80 13.86
CA VAL A 86 -10.51 -7.96 13.01
C VAL A 86 -11.81 -8.73 12.77
N MET A 87 -12.08 -9.04 11.50
CA MET A 87 -13.23 -9.81 11.06
C MET A 87 -12.77 -11.17 10.54
N HIS A 88 -13.20 -12.24 11.19
CA HIS A 88 -12.89 -13.61 10.77
C HIS A 88 -14.13 -14.30 10.24
N ALA A 89 -13.94 -15.19 9.26
CA ALA A 89 -15.00 -16.12 8.88
C ALA A 89 -15.47 -16.92 10.10
N ILE A 90 -16.79 -17.06 10.26
CA ILE A 90 -17.34 -17.85 11.36
C ILE A 90 -16.95 -19.32 11.15
N PRO A 91 -16.29 -19.95 12.13
CA PRO A 91 -15.75 -21.29 11.98
C PRO A 91 -16.86 -22.34 12.01
N SER A 92 -16.61 -23.50 11.39
CA SER A 92 -17.59 -24.58 11.24
C SER A 92 -18.11 -25.11 12.57
N GLU A 93 -17.32 -24.99 13.63
CA GLU A 93 -17.63 -25.40 15.01
C GLU A 93 -18.78 -24.59 15.60
N SER A 94 -19.01 -23.38 15.08
CA SER A 94 -20.10 -22.49 15.50
C SER A 94 -21.32 -22.57 14.59
N LEU A 95 -21.29 -23.38 13.54
CA LEU A 95 -22.37 -23.49 12.54
C LEU A 95 -22.92 -24.92 12.50
N PHE A 96 -24.24 -25.05 12.46
CA PHE A 96 -24.93 -26.34 12.39
C PHE A 96 -26.12 -26.30 11.45
N THR A 97 -26.42 -27.43 10.79
CA THR A 97 -27.51 -27.49 9.80
C THR A 97 -28.89 -27.35 10.45
N ASP A 98 -29.00 -27.72 11.73
CA ASP A 98 -30.22 -27.60 12.54
C ASP A 98 -29.94 -27.55 14.05
N ASP A 99 -31.00 -27.43 14.84
CA ASP A 99 -30.97 -27.37 16.31
C ASP A 99 -30.40 -28.63 16.97
N SER A 100 -30.28 -29.76 16.25
CA SER A 100 -29.74 -31.00 16.81
C SER A 100 -28.22 -30.91 17.01
N ARG A 101 -27.54 -30.00 16.30
CA ARG A 101 -26.08 -29.81 16.32
C ARG A 101 -25.27 -31.09 16.01
N LYS A 102 -25.86 -31.99 15.24
CA LYS A 102 -25.20 -33.26 14.84
C LYS A 102 -24.29 -33.11 13.65
N GLU A 103 -24.62 -32.19 12.74
CA GLU A 103 -23.88 -31.93 11.52
C GLU A 103 -23.45 -30.46 11.51
N HIS A 104 -22.16 -30.23 11.32
CA HIS A 104 -21.56 -28.90 11.24
C HIS A 104 -21.78 -28.26 9.86
N GLY A 105 -21.86 -26.94 9.84
CA GLY A 105 -22.07 -26.14 8.63
C GLY A 105 -23.50 -25.67 8.45
N LEU A 106 -23.77 -25.00 7.33
CA LEU A 106 -25.10 -24.50 6.97
C LEU A 106 -25.63 -25.26 5.74
N LYS A 107 -26.95 -25.43 5.67
CA LYS A 107 -27.60 -25.95 4.46
C LYS A 107 -27.60 -24.85 3.41
N GLY A 108 -26.84 -25.04 2.33
CA GLY A 108 -26.77 -24.17 1.17
C GLY A 108 -27.68 -24.65 0.03
N GLU A 109 -28.55 -23.77 -0.44
CA GLU A 109 -29.42 -23.96 -1.60
C GLU A 109 -29.01 -22.97 -2.69
N TYR A 110 -28.72 -23.47 -3.89
CA TYR A 110 -28.07 -22.72 -4.95
C TYR A 110 -28.96 -22.62 -6.18
N PHE A 111 -29.23 -21.41 -6.65
CA PHE A 111 -30.26 -21.09 -7.63
C PHE A 111 -29.64 -20.52 -8.91
N PRO A 112 -30.17 -20.87 -10.11
CA PRO A 112 -29.64 -20.41 -11.40
C PRO A 112 -30.17 -19.03 -11.82
N ASN A 113 -30.59 -18.20 -10.86
CA ASN A 113 -31.13 -16.84 -11.02
C ASN A 113 -30.77 -16.01 -9.78
N VAL A 114 -30.92 -14.69 -9.83
CA VAL A 114 -30.55 -13.77 -8.73
C VAL A 114 -31.68 -13.53 -7.74
N GLU A 115 -32.91 -13.96 -8.05
CA GLU A 115 -34.11 -13.68 -7.28
C GLU A 115 -34.53 -14.79 -6.31
N LEU A 116 -33.82 -15.92 -6.26
CA LEU A 116 -34.15 -17.10 -5.45
C LEU A 116 -35.53 -17.70 -5.78
N LYS A 117 -36.01 -17.55 -7.03
CA LYS A 117 -37.39 -17.92 -7.43
C LYS A 117 -37.57 -19.35 -7.92
N ASP A 118 -36.58 -19.88 -8.63
CA ASP A 118 -36.62 -21.25 -9.17
C ASP A 118 -36.31 -22.31 -8.11
N ALA A 119 -36.44 -23.59 -8.46
CA ALA A 119 -35.91 -24.67 -7.62
C ALA A 119 -34.37 -24.60 -7.58
N PRO A 120 -33.72 -24.90 -6.44
CA PRO A 120 -32.27 -24.93 -6.38
C PRO A 120 -31.74 -26.06 -7.28
N VAL A 121 -30.72 -25.74 -8.07
CA VAL A 121 -30.02 -26.69 -8.95
C VAL A 121 -28.94 -27.48 -8.21
N LEU A 122 -28.52 -26.98 -7.04
CA LEU A 122 -27.59 -27.64 -6.12
C LEU A 122 -28.06 -27.41 -4.68
N THR A 123 -27.97 -28.46 -3.86
CA THR A 123 -28.15 -28.35 -2.41
C THR A 123 -27.04 -29.16 -1.75
N ARG A 124 -26.35 -28.55 -0.77
CA ARG A 124 -25.27 -29.20 -0.01
C ARG A 124 -25.13 -28.59 1.37
N THR A 125 -24.39 -29.27 2.24
CA THR A 125 -23.91 -28.69 3.49
C THR A 125 -22.59 -27.98 3.23
N ASP A 126 -22.54 -26.69 3.57
CA ASP A 126 -21.32 -25.89 3.54
C ASP A 126 -20.78 -25.76 4.96
N SER A 127 -19.63 -26.38 5.25
CA SER A 127 -19.02 -26.37 6.59
C SER A 127 -18.74 -24.95 7.09
N THR A 128 -18.40 -24.04 6.19
CA THR A 128 -18.28 -22.61 6.44
C THR A 128 -18.89 -21.83 5.27
N VAL A 129 -19.33 -20.60 5.53
CA VAL A 129 -19.62 -19.64 4.46
C VAL A 129 -18.42 -18.71 4.38
N ASN A 130 -17.39 -19.13 3.64
CA ASN A 130 -16.16 -18.39 3.42
C ASN A 130 -15.64 -18.65 2.00
N PHE A 131 -16.39 -18.15 1.02
CA PHE A 131 -16.16 -18.42 -0.39
C PHE A 131 -15.52 -17.22 -1.08
N ALA A 132 -14.51 -17.49 -1.90
CA ALA A 132 -13.89 -16.53 -2.81
C ALA A 132 -13.80 -17.18 -4.19
N TRP A 133 -14.96 -17.36 -4.83
CA TRP A 133 -15.07 -18.03 -6.13
C TRP A 133 -14.45 -17.20 -7.27
N GLY A 134 -14.40 -15.88 -7.11
CA GLY A 134 -13.88 -14.97 -8.11
C GLY A 134 -14.67 -15.09 -9.42
N ASP A 135 -13.97 -14.93 -10.55
CA ASP A 135 -14.58 -14.95 -11.88
C ASP A 135 -14.91 -16.38 -12.38
N GLN A 136 -14.55 -17.41 -11.61
CA GLN A 136 -14.83 -18.81 -11.96
C GLN A 136 -16.23 -19.25 -11.52
N GLY A 137 -16.91 -18.45 -10.68
CA GLY A 137 -18.19 -18.81 -10.08
C GLY A 137 -18.11 -20.11 -9.26
N ILE A 138 -19.29 -20.65 -8.91
CA ILE A 138 -19.38 -21.83 -8.06
C ILE A 138 -19.13 -23.12 -8.85
N SER A 139 -19.60 -23.14 -10.10
CA SER A 139 -19.52 -24.29 -11.00
C SER A 139 -19.82 -23.84 -12.44
N PRO A 140 -19.59 -24.67 -13.48
CA PRO A 140 -19.95 -24.32 -14.85
C PRO A 140 -21.43 -23.95 -15.06
N GLN A 141 -22.35 -24.44 -14.21
CA GLN A 141 -23.78 -24.12 -14.26
C GLN A 141 -24.15 -22.87 -13.45
N LEU A 142 -23.27 -22.46 -12.54
CA LEU A 142 -23.43 -21.32 -11.63
C LEU A 142 -22.20 -20.42 -11.75
N LEU A 143 -21.91 -20.03 -13.00
CA LEU A 143 -20.77 -19.19 -13.32
C LEU A 143 -21.04 -17.74 -12.91
N LYS A 144 -22.25 -17.25 -13.22
CA LYS A 144 -22.72 -15.87 -12.99
C LYS A 144 -24.25 -15.83 -12.98
N ASN A 145 -24.85 -14.75 -12.50
CA ASN A 145 -26.31 -14.59 -12.36
C ASN A 145 -26.94 -15.71 -11.54
N TYR A 146 -26.38 -15.97 -10.36
CA TYR A 146 -26.88 -16.98 -9.43
C TYR A 146 -27.21 -16.36 -8.08
N SER A 147 -27.91 -17.13 -7.25
CA SER A 147 -28.12 -16.78 -5.85
C SER A 147 -27.96 -18.00 -4.97
N VAL A 148 -27.68 -17.76 -3.71
CA VAL A 148 -27.50 -18.80 -2.70
C VAL A 148 -28.29 -18.43 -1.46
N ARG A 149 -28.97 -19.41 -0.87
CA ARG A 149 -29.57 -19.31 0.45
C ARG A 149 -28.87 -20.27 1.39
N TRP A 150 -28.31 -19.75 2.48
CA TRP A 150 -27.83 -20.58 3.59
C TRP A 150 -28.80 -20.51 4.76
N THR A 151 -29.09 -21.66 5.37
CA THR A 151 -29.93 -21.76 6.57
C THR A 151 -29.31 -22.73 7.57
N GLY A 152 -29.54 -22.46 8.86
CA GLY A 152 -29.10 -23.34 9.94
C GLY A 152 -29.11 -22.63 11.29
N VAL A 153 -28.13 -22.96 12.12
CA VAL A 153 -27.99 -22.48 13.50
C VAL A 153 -26.56 -22.01 13.75
N LEU A 154 -26.44 -20.81 14.32
CA LEU A 154 -25.22 -20.26 14.88
C LEU A 154 -25.19 -20.53 16.39
N VAL A 155 -24.06 -21.02 16.90
CA VAL A 155 -23.81 -21.28 18.32
C VAL A 155 -22.51 -20.57 18.74
N PRO A 156 -22.58 -19.48 19.51
CA PRO A 156 -21.40 -18.75 19.95
C PRO A 156 -20.56 -19.57 20.95
N PRO A 157 -19.22 -19.51 20.85
CA PRO A 157 -18.33 -20.20 21.77
C PRO A 157 -18.21 -19.49 23.12
N GLU A 158 -18.53 -18.19 23.19
CA GLU A 158 -18.38 -17.35 24.38
C GLU A 158 -19.54 -16.35 24.47
N THR A 159 -19.82 -15.85 25.67
CA THR A 159 -20.82 -14.80 25.89
C THR A 159 -20.16 -13.44 25.75
N GLY A 160 -20.75 -12.55 24.97
CA GLY A 160 -20.30 -11.17 24.88
C GLY A 160 -20.82 -10.45 23.65
N ASP A 161 -20.24 -9.28 23.38
CA ASP A 161 -20.61 -8.44 22.25
C ASP A 161 -19.78 -8.81 21.02
N TYR A 162 -20.44 -9.33 19.99
CA TYR A 162 -19.86 -9.67 18.70
C TYR A 162 -20.22 -8.60 17.68
N LEU A 163 -19.27 -8.22 16.82
CA LEU A 163 -19.64 -7.62 15.53
C LEU A 163 -19.89 -8.76 14.57
N ILE A 164 -21.13 -8.98 14.15
CA ILE A 164 -21.49 -10.06 13.21
C ILE A 164 -22.01 -9.46 11.91
N GLY A 165 -21.64 -10.05 10.79
CA GLY A 165 -21.94 -9.49 9.49
C GLY A 165 -21.68 -10.43 8.33
N PHE A 166 -21.76 -9.87 7.13
CA PHE A 166 -21.51 -10.60 5.90
C PHE A 166 -20.66 -9.74 4.96
N THR A 167 -19.68 -10.36 4.33
CA THR A 167 -18.93 -9.81 3.20
C THR A 167 -19.49 -10.41 1.92
N GLY A 168 -19.95 -9.59 1.00
CA GLY A 168 -20.55 -10.02 -0.26
C GLY A 168 -20.11 -9.17 -1.43
N GLN A 169 -19.83 -9.82 -2.57
CA GLN A 169 -19.78 -9.18 -3.89
C GLN A 169 -21.18 -9.15 -4.49
N ASP A 170 -21.67 -7.98 -4.89
CA ASP A 170 -23.11 -7.73 -5.13
C ASP A 170 -23.95 -7.99 -3.87
N GLY A 171 -25.23 -8.36 -4.01
CA GLY A 171 -26.17 -8.23 -2.91
C GLY A 171 -26.21 -9.41 -1.94
N PHE A 172 -26.42 -9.09 -0.66
CA PHE A 172 -26.62 -10.03 0.42
C PHE A 172 -27.62 -9.53 1.48
N ARG A 173 -28.21 -10.46 2.21
CA ARG A 173 -29.04 -10.23 3.39
C ARG A 173 -28.74 -11.28 4.44
N LEU A 174 -28.54 -10.84 5.68
CA LEU A 174 -28.28 -11.69 6.84
C LEU A 174 -29.39 -11.50 7.87
N TRP A 175 -29.99 -12.60 8.31
CA TRP A 175 -30.93 -12.65 9.43
C TRP A 175 -30.41 -13.56 10.53
N ILE A 176 -30.63 -13.13 11.77
CA ILE A 176 -30.41 -13.91 12.99
C ILE A 176 -31.69 -13.85 13.82
N ASP A 177 -32.28 -15.00 14.14
CA ASP A 177 -33.59 -15.13 14.79
C ASP A 177 -34.67 -14.23 14.16
N ASP A 178 -34.78 -14.31 12.83
CA ASP A 178 -35.70 -13.55 11.98
C ASP A 178 -35.51 -12.02 12.02
N GLN A 179 -34.53 -11.50 12.77
CA GLN A 179 -34.13 -10.10 12.74
C GLN A 179 -33.13 -9.86 11.60
N LEU A 180 -33.42 -8.90 10.73
CA LEU A 180 -32.48 -8.45 9.70
C LEU A 180 -31.28 -7.73 10.36
N ILE A 181 -30.09 -8.28 10.13
CA ILE A 181 -28.84 -7.84 10.75
C ILE A 181 -28.04 -6.96 9.80
N ALA A 182 -27.93 -7.38 8.54
CA ALA A 182 -27.23 -6.66 7.49
C ALA A 182 -27.95 -6.87 6.15
N GLU A 183 -28.06 -5.81 5.35
CA GLU A 183 -28.70 -5.84 4.03
C GLU A 183 -28.01 -4.85 3.11
N GLU A 184 -27.58 -5.35 1.97
CA GLU A 184 -27.22 -4.58 0.79
C GLU A 184 -27.71 -5.39 -0.41
N TRP A 185 -28.73 -4.93 -1.12
CA TRP A 185 -29.32 -5.70 -2.24
C TRP A 185 -29.13 -4.97 -3.56
N THR A 186 -27.89 -4.61 -3.84
CA THR A 186 -27.44 -3.82 -4.99
C THR A 186 -26.34 -4.56 -5.76
N ILE A 187 -26.05 -4.10 -6.98
CA ILE A 187 -24.88 -4.55 -7.75
C ILE A 187 -23.76 -3.55 -7.47
N HIS A 188 -22.61 -4.01 -7.00
CA HIS A 188 -21.48 -3.15 -6.66
C HIS A 188 -20.16 -3.90 -6.74
N HIS A 189 -19.07 -3.16 -6.85
CA HIS A 189 -17.71 -3.71 -6.81
C HIS A 189 -16.78 -2.68 -6.19
N PRO A 190 -15.87 -3.06 -5.29
CA PRO A 190 -15.61 -4.42 -4.79
C PRO A 190 -16.65 -4.86 -3.74
N ALA A 191 -16.43 -6.04 -3.15
CA ALA A 191 -17.25 -6.59 -2.07
C ALA A 191 -17.24 -5.67 -0.84
N ASP A 192 -18.41 -5.50 -0.21
CA ASP A 192 -18.60 -4.70 1.00
C ASP A 192 -18.84 -5.63 2.20
N THR A 193 -18.56 -5.13 3.41
CA THR A 193 -18.79 -5.85 4.68
C THR A 193 -19.67 -5.02 5.60
N LEU A 194 -20.93 -5.44 5.73
CA LEU A 194 -21.86 -4.84 6.68
C LEU A 194 -21.94 -5.67 7.96
N THR A 195 -21.75 -5.01 9.09
CA THR A 195 -21.75 -5.64 10.42
C THR A 195 -22.71 -4.96 11.37
N LYS A 196 -23.12 -5.69 12.41
CA LYS A 196 -23.93 -5.19 13.51
C LYS A 196 -23.40 -5.73 14.82
N LEU A 197 -23.34 -4.86 15.82
CA LEU A 197 -23.03 -5.27 17.19
C LEU A 197 -24.23 -6.05 17.76
N MET A 198 -23.98 -7.27 18.22
CA MET A 198 -24.98 -8.14 18.84
C MET A 198 -24.39 -8.79 20.09
N HIS A 199 -25.14 -8.75 21.18
CA HIS A 199 -24.83 -9.54 22.36
C HIS A 199 -25.26 -10.98 22.12
N LEU A 200 -24.32 -11.91 22.13
CA LEU A 200 -24.58 -13.34 21.93
C LEU A 200 -24.19 -14.12 23.19
N GLU A 201 -24.95 -15.15 23.51
CA GLU A 201 -24.74 -16.00 24.68
C GLU A 201 -24.09 -17.33 24.29
N GLN A 202 -23.07 -17.73 25.04
CA GLN A 202 -22.38 -19.00 24.86
C GLN A 202 -23.35 -20.17 24.83
N GLY A 203 -23.25 -20.99 23.78
CA GLY A 203 -24.06 -22.21 23.65
C GLY A 203 -25.53 -21.99 23.29
N HIS A 204 -26.01 -20.73 23.27
CA HIS A 204 -27.33 -20.40 22.76
C HIS A 204 -27.42 -20.68 21.26
N ARG A 205 -28.62 -21.01 20.78
CA ARG A 205 -28.87 -21.42 19.41
C ARG A 205 -29.62 -20.31 18.69
N TYR A 206 -28.94 -19.62 17.80
CA TYR A 206 -29.52 -18.56 16.99
C TYR A 206 -29.81 -19.10 15.60
N LYS A 207 -31.06 -18.99 15.12
CA LYS A 207 -31.38 -19.35 13.73
C LYS A 207 -30.70 -18.36 12.81
N ILE A 208 -29.99 -18.86 11.81
CA ILE A 208 -29.35 -18.02 10.80
C ILE A 208 -29.96 -18.28 9.43
N LYS A 209 -30.18 -17.20 8.69
CA LYS A 209 -30.53 -17.23 7.27
C LYS A 209 -29.68 -16.20 6.55
N ILE A 210 -29.09 -16.60 5.43
CA ILE A 210 -28.33 -15.72 4.55
C ILE A 210 -28.91 -15.89 3.16
N GLU A 211 -29.09 -14.78 2.46
CA GLU A 211 -29.38 -14.76 1.03
C GLU A 211 -28.32 -13.92 0.34
N TYR A 212 -27.82 -14.40 -0.79
CA TYR A 212 -26.74 -13.78 -1.57
C TYR A 212 -27.06 -13.91 -3.06
N PHE A 213 -26.68 -12.94 -3.87
CA PHE A 213 -26.65 -13.08 -5.33
C PHE A 213 -25.38 -12.51 -5.92
N GLU A 214 -25.02 -13.03 -7.10
CA GLU A 214 -23.88 -12.60 -7.89
C GLU A 214 -24.30 -12.45 -9.35
N THR A 215 -23.87 -11.36 -10.00
CA THR A 215 -24.25 -11.08 -11.40
C THR A 215 -23.13 -11.27 -12.42
N ILE A 216 -21.90 -10.81 -12.15
CA ILE A 216 -20.89 -10.61 -13.20
C ILE A 216 -19.55 -11.28 -12.87
N ARG A 217 -18.89 -10.91 -11.76
CA ARG A 217 -17.47 -11.20 -11.52
C ARG A 217 -17.08 -11.07 -10.04
N SER A 218 -15.91 -11.61 -9.71
CA SER A 218 -15.24 -11.41 -8.41
C SER A 218 -16.03 -11.92 -7.20
N ALA A 219 -16.85 -12.96 -7.43
CA ALA A 219 -17.78 -13.48 -6.45
C ALA A 219 -17.10 -13.90 -5.14
N GLU A 220 -17.51 -13.26 -4.05
CA GLU A 220 -17.04 -13.50 -2.69
C GLU A 220 -18.26 -13.48 -1.75
N ALA A 221 -18.33 -14.45 -0.83
CA ALA A 221 -19.42 -14.62 0.12
C ALA A 221 -18.87 -15.16 1.44
N ARG A 222 -18.78 -14.30 2.46
CA ARG A 222 -18.20 -14.64 3.76
C ARG A 222 -19.13 -14.23 4.91
N LEU A 223 -19.55 -15.19 5.71
CA LEU A 223 -20.16 -14.93 7.00
C LEU A 223 -19.06 -14.67 8.01
N VAL A 224 -19.05 -13.47 8.59
CA VAL A 224 -17.92 -12.98 9.39
C VAL A 224 -18.36 -12.50 10.77
N TRP A 225 -17.44 -12.58 11.73
CA TRP A 225 -17.59 -11.95 13.03
C TRP A 225 -16.27 -11.40 13.59
N SER A 226 -16.37 -10.46 14.52
CA SER A 226 -15.34 -10.14 15.49
C SER A 226 -15.79 -10.64 16.85
N MET A 227 -14.93 -11.40 17.53
CA MET A 227 -15.25 -11.94 18.85
C MET A 227 -15.19 -10.84 19.93
N PRO A 228 -15.82 -11.05 21.10
CA PRO A 228 -15.69 -10.16 22.24
C PRO A 228 -14.21 -9.97 22.62
N GLY A 229 -13.85 -8.73 23.00
CA GLY A 229 -12.51 -8.42 23.51
C GLY A 229 -11.37 -8.43 22.47
N GLN A 230 -11.69 -8.43 21.17
CA GLN A 230 -10.70 -8.27 20.10
C GLN A 230 -10.21 -6.82 19.97
N ASP A 231 -9.44 -6.37 20.98
CA ASP A 231 -8.87 -5.03 21.06
C ASP A 231 -7.38 -4.98 20.67
N GLY A 232 -6.84 -6.05 20.08
CA GLY A 232 -5.42 -6.18 19.73
C GLY A 232 -4.50 -6.59 20.88
N LYS A 233 -5.06 -7.15 21.97
CA LYS A 233 -4.28 -7.73 23.07
C LYS A 233 -3.29 -8.80 22.60
N ASP A 234 -3.67 -9.65 21.66
CA ASP A 234 -2.84 -10.69 21.06
C ASP A 234 -1.55 -10.12 20.44
N ALA A 235 -1.66 -8.99 19.72
CA ALA A 235 -0.53 -8.27 19.16
C ALA A 235 0.38 -7.66 20.24
N VAL A 236 -0.20 -7.07 21.29
CA VAL A 236 0.56 -6.57 22.44
C VAL A 236 1.30 -7.72 23.15
N ASP A 237 0.65 -8.86 23.37
CA ASP A 237 1.25 -10.06 23.97
C ASP A 237 2.38 -10.63 23.09
N ALA A 238 2.18 -10.67 21.77
CA ALA A 238 3.21 -11.09 20.82
C ALA A 238 4.43 -10.16 20.86
N ALA A 239 4.22 -8.85 20.92
CA ALA A 239 5.29 -7.86 21.03
C ALA A 239 6.07 -7.99 22.35
N HIS A 240 5.41 -8.26 23.47
CA HIS A 240 6.09 -8.52 24.76
C HIS A 240 7.07 -9.70 24.68
N GLN A 241 6.70 -10.76 23.95
CA GLN A 241 7.50 -11.97 23.78
C GLN A 241 8.66 -11.82 22.79
N ALA A 242 8.64 -10.78 21.95
CA ALA A 242 9.62 -10.61 20.88
C ALA A 242 10.83 -9.76 21.27
N ASP A 243 11.92 -9.93 20.53
CA ASP A 243 13.13 -9.10 20.60
C ASP A 243 13.11 -7.98 19.56
N LEU A 244 12.33 -8.17 18.50
CA LEU A 244 12.09 -7.23 17.40
C LEU A 244 10.62 -7.31 17.01
N VAL A 245 10.01 -6.17 16.74
CA VAL A 245 8.68 -6.08 16.16
C VAL A 245 8.76 -5.54 14.73
N ILE A 246 8.07 -6.19 13.81
CA ILE A 246 7.84 -5.74 12.44
C ILE A 246 6.34 -5.49 12.31
N MET A 247 5.96 -4.22 12.25
CA MET A 247 4.60 -3.78 12.02
C MET A 247 4.35 -3.72 10.51
N VAL A 248 3.32 -4.39 10.02
CA VAL A 248 2.92 -4.37 8.60
C VAL A 248 1.53 -3.74 8.53
N LEU A 249 1.50 -2.45 8.21
CA LEU A 249 0.34 -1.58 8.31
C LEU A 249 0.16 -0.81 7.01
N GLY A 250 -1.02 -0.25 6.79
CA GLY A 250 -1.27 0.64 5.66
C GLY A 250 -2.68 0.50 5.13
N LEU A 251 -2.76 0.34 3.82
CA LEU A 251 -3.97 0.25 3.04
C LEU A 251 -3.99 -1.07 2.26
N SER A 252 -5.14 -1.34 1.66
CA SER A 252 -5.31 -2.43 0.70
C SER A 252 -6.33 -2.00 -0.37
N PRO A 253 -6.44 -2.73 -1.49
CA PRO A 253 -7.49 -2.51 -2.49
C PRO A 253 -8.92 -2.70 -1.94
N ARG A 254 -9.08 -3.16 -0.69
CA ARG A 254 -10.39 -3.19 -0.01
C ARG A 254 -10.82 -1.84 0.56
N ILE A 255 -9.93 -0.84 0.65
CA ILE A 255 -10.26 0.48 1.22
C ILE A 255 -9.75 1.66 0.39
N GLU A 256 -8.89 1.45 -0.62
CA GLU A 256 -8.56 2.49 -1.61
C GLU A 256 -8.78 1.95 -3.03
N GLY A 257 -9.56 2.66 -3.85
CA GLY A 257 -9.90 2.20 -5.19
C GLY A 257 -11.01 2.96 -5.89
N GLU A 258 -11.32 2.55 -7.11
CA GLU A 258 -12.32 3.20 -7.96
C GLU A 258 -13.75 2.84 -7.49
N GLU A 259 -14.61 3.87 -7.35
CA GLU A 259 -16.06 3.74 -7.11
C GLU A 259 -16.48 2.77 -5.98
N MET A 260 -15.69 2.70 -4.90
CA MET A 260 -15.97 1.82 -3.77
C MET A 260 -17.04 2.37 -2.81
N ASN A 261 -17.64 1.48 -2.02
CA ASN A 261 -18.63 1.81 -0.99
C ASN A 261 -18.04 1.85 0.45
N VAL A 262 -16.86 2.45 0.64
CA VAL A 262 -16.20 2.46 1.97
C VAL A 262 -16.80 3.56 2.86
N HIS A 263 -17.44 3.14 3.97
CA HIS A 263 -18.05 4.03 4.97
C HIS A 263 -17.25 4.06 6.27
N THR A 264 -16.05 4.63 6.24
CA THR A 264 -15.15 4.70 7.40
C THR A 264 -14.49 6.08 7.50
N GLU A 265 -14.17 6.49 8.73
CA GLU A 265 -13.41 7.72 9.00
C GLU A 265 -12.11 7.79 8.16
N GLY A 266 -11.91 8.90 7.45
CA GLY A 266 -10.77 9.08 6.55
C GLY A 266 -11.02 8.65 5.11
N PHE A 267 -12.22 8.17 4.78
CA PHE A 267 -12.63 7.73 3.44
C PHE A 267 -13.97 8.35 3.03
N ALA A 268 -14.19 8.47 1.72
CA ALA A 268 -15.46 8.82 1.10
C ALA A 268 -15.63 7.95 -0.14
N GLY A 269 -16.22 6.77 0.03
CA GLY A 269 -16.06 5.70 -0.95
C GLY A 269 -14.60 5.29 -1.04
N GLY A 270 -14.09 5.00 -2.24
CA GLY A 270 -12.69 4.61 -2.40
C GLY A 270 -11.66 5.77 -2.34
N ASP A 271 -12.14 7.02 -2.28
CA ASP A 271 -11.30 8.21 -2.12
C ASP A 271 -10.94 8.45 -0.64
N ARG A 272 -9.74 9.01 -0.42
CA ARG A 272 -9.24 9.32 0.93
C ARG A 272 -9.51 10.77 1.31
N THR A 273 -10.21 10.97 2.43
CA THR A 273 -10.46 12.28 3.05
C THR A 273 -9.40 12.65 4.10
N SER A 274 -8.59 11.68 4.54
CA SER A 274 -7.35 11.90 5.29
C SER A 274 -6.18 11.11 4.69
N LEU A 275 -4.97 11.64 4.81
CA LEU A 275 -3.73 10.94 4.46
C LEU A 275 -3.18 10.08 5.60
N ASP A 276 -3.71 10.20 6.82
CA ASP A 276 -3.20 9.51 7.99
C ASP A 276 -3.32 7.98 7.85
N LEU A 277 -2.50 7.25 8.62
CA LEU A 277 -2.70 5.81 8.78
C LEU A 277 -4.08 5.56 9.40
N PRO A 278 -4.84 4.53 8.99
CA PRO A 278 -6.13 4.25 9.61
C PRO A 278 -6.03 4.17 11.14
N ALA A 279 -6.92 4.89 11.84
CA ALA A 279 -6.79 5.15 13.27
C ALA A 279 -6.63 3.90 14.15
N PRO A 280 -7.31 2.76 13.91
CA PRO A 280 -7.08 1.53 14.67
C PRO A 280 -5.64 1.00 14.54
N GLN A 281 -5.05 1.09 13.35
CA GLN A 281 -3.68 0.68 13.09
C GLN A 281 -2.68 1.60 13.78
N GLU A 282 -2.90 2.92 13.76
CA GLU A 282 -2.04 3.87 14.48
C GLU A 282 -2.10 3.62 15.99
N LYS A 283 -3.29 3.47 16.57
CA LYS A 283 -3.45 3.16 18.01
C LYS A 283 -2.77 1.86 18.41
N LEU A 284 -2.84 0.82 17.57
CA LEU A 284 -2.13 -0.43 17.82
C LEU A 284 -0.61 -0.22 17.79
N LEU A 285 -0.11 0.52 16.79
CA LEU A 285 1.31 0.86 16.67
C LEU A 285 1.82 1.61 17.91
N GLU A 286 1.07 2.60 18.40
CA GLU A 286 1.43 3.35 19.61
C GLU A 286 1.53 2.45 20.84
N ARG A 287 0.55 1.55 21.03
CA ARG A 287 0.53 0.59 22.15
C ARG A 287 1.70 -0.38 22.09
N VAL A 288 2.00 -0.92 20.91
CA VAL A 288 3.13 -1.83 20.69
C VAL A 288 4.46 -1.12 20.91
N HIS A 289 4.61 0.09 20.40
CA HIS A 289 5.82 0.89 20.61
C HIS A 289 6.05 1.24 22.08
N ALA A 290 4.99 1.50 22.84
CA ALA A 290 5.08 1.82 24.27
C ALA A 290 5.71 0.69 25.12
N ILE A 291 5.76 -0.54 24.61
CA ILE A 291 6.47 -1.67 25.23
C ILE A 291 7.99 -1.45 25.24
N GLY A 292 8.52 -0.61 24.34
CA GLY A 292 9.94 -0.26 24.26
C GLY A 292 10.80 -1.25 23.47
N LYS A 293 10.17 -2.12 22.67
CA LYS A 293 10.90 -3.03 21.77
C LYS A 293 11.33 -2.30 20.49
N PRO A 294 12.48 -2.64 19.90
CA PRO A 294 12.83 -2.18 18.55
C PRO A 294 11.69 -2.53 17.58
N THR A 295 11.19 -1.52 16.88
CA THR A 295 9.99 -1.66 16.03
C THR A 295 10.28 -1.09 14.64
N ILE A 296 10.05 -1.88 13.60
CA ILE A 296 10.11 -1.46 12.19
C ILE A 296 8.67 -1.31 11.69
N LEU A 297 8.42 -0.32 10.84
CA LEU A 297 7.19 -0.23 10.07
C LEU A 297 7.45 -0.59 8.60
N VAL A 298 6.70 -1.56 8.10
CA VAL A 298 6.54 -1.87 6.67
C VAL A 298 5.17 -1.36 6.27
N LEU A 299 5.13 -0.45 5.30
CA LEU A 299 3.90 0.13 4.77
C LEU A 299 3.49 -0.59 3.49
N THR A 300 2.21 -0.93 3.39
CA THR A 300 1.58 -1.37 2.13
C THR A 300 0.55 -0.34 1.71
N SER A 301 0.70 0.24 0.53
CA SER A 301 -0.22 1.27 0.03
C SER A 301 -0.09 1.48 -1.48
N GLY A 302 -1.14 1.95 -2.13
CA GLY A 302 -1.12 2.44 -3.52
C GLY A 302 -0.96 3.95 -3.62
N SER A 303 -1.08 4.66 -2.50
CA SER A 303 -1.09 6.11 -2.40
C SER A 303 -0.24 6.62 -1.22
N ALA A 304 -0.11 7.93 -1.06
CA ALA A 304 0.68 8.50 0.03
C ALA A 304 0.00 8.29 1.39
N VAL A 305 0.72 7.73 2.37
CA VAL A 305 0.26 7.61 3.77
C VAL A 305 1.12 8.51 4.67
N ALA A 306 0.46 9.45 5.35
CA ALA A 306 1.08 10.38 6.28
C ALA A 306 1.35 9.70 7.62
N VAL A 307 2.53 9.09 7.75
CA VAL A 307 2.96 8.38 8.97
C VAL A 307 3.76 9.26 9.92
N ASN A 308 3.28 10.49 10.16
CA ASN A 308 4.01 11.51 10.93
C ASN A 308 4.51 11.00 12.29
N TRP A 309 3.64 10.29 13.02
CA TRP A 309 3.98 9.72 14.33
C TRP A 309 5.07 8.66 14.20
N ALA A 310 4.94 7.74 13.24
CA ALA A 310 5.93 6.69 13.03
C ALA A 310 7.28 7.27 12.59
N ASP A 311 7.28 8.29 11.71
CA ASP A 311 8.50 9.00 11.32
C ASP A 311 9.19 9.67 12.50
N ALA A 312 8.44 10.15 13.50
CA ALA A 312 9.02 10.71 14.71
C ALA A 312 9.55 9.64 15.68
N LYS A 313 8.91 8.46 15.78
CA LYS A 313 9.12 7.50 16.88
C LYS A 313 9.90 6.24 16.50
N LEU A 314 9.76 5.76 15.27
CA LEU A 314 10.34 4.48 14.86
C LEU A 314 11.74 4.64 14.26
N PRO A 315 12.66 3.70 14.47
CA PRO A 315 14.00 3.75 13.88
C PRO A 315 13.98 3.54 12.36
N ALA A 316 13.04 2.76 11.82
CA ALA A 316 13.02 2.42 10.40
C ALA A 316 11.60 2.29 9.83
N ILE A 317 11.44 2.76 8.59
CA ILE A 317 10.19 2.69 7.82
C ILE A 317 10.53 2.30 6.38
N VAL A 318 9.86 1.26 5.87
CA VAL A 318 9.96 0.79 4.49
C VAL A 318 8.59 0.90 3.83
N GLU A 319 8.50 1.60 2.70
CA GLU A 319 7.33 1.58 1.83
C GLU A 319 7.44 0.41 0.85
N ALA A 320 6.51 -0.53 0.96
CA ALA A 320 6.43 -1.71 0.13
C ALA A 320 5.44 -1.60 -1.03
N TRP A 321 4.58 -0.58 -1.02
CA TRP A 321 3.50 -0.43 -1.98
C TRP A 321 2.54 -1.64 -1.96
N TYR A 322 2.03 -2.02 -3.14
CA TYR A 322 1.52 -3.35 -3.44
C TYR A 322 2.60 -4.13 -4.21
N PRO A 323 3.44 -4.92 -3.50
CA PRO A 323 4.70 -5.41 -4.06
C PRO A 323 4.60 -6.65 -4.96
N GLY A 324 3.38 -7.11 -5.28
CA GLY A 324 3.13 -8.23 -6.17
C GLY A 324 3.42 -9.61 -5.58
N GLU A 325 3.41 -10.64 -6.43
CA GLU A 325 3.41 -12.05 -6.00
C GLU A 325 4.66 -12.49 -5.20
N GLU A 326 5.80 -11.81 -5.38
CA GLU A 326 7.03 -12.07 -4.62
C GLU A 326 7.37 -10.96 -3.62
N GLY A 327 6.41 -10.08 -3.35
CA GLY A 327 6.63 -8.89 -2.55
C GLY A 327 7.09 -9.19 -1.12
N GLY A 328 6.51 -10.21 -0.49
CA GLY A 328 6.95 -10.64 0.84
C GLY A 328 8.40 -11.12 0.87
N THR A 329 8.85 -11.81 -0.18
CA THR A 329 10.26 -12.19 -0.35
C THR A 329 11.14 -10.94 -0.40
N ALA A 330 10.79 -9.96 -1.26
CA ALA A 330 11.58 -8.73 -1.42
C ALA A 330 11.67 -7.90 -0.14
N VAL A 331 10.56 -7.76 0.61
CA VAL A 331 10.55 -7.06 1.91
C VAL A 331 11.51 -7.74 2.89
N ALA A 332 11.43 -9.06 3.01
CA ALA A 332 12.27 -9.81 3.94
C ALA A 332 13.77 -9.71 3.59
N GLU A 333 14.11 -9.78 2.30
CA GLU A 333 15.46 -9.58 1.78
C GLU A 333 15.99 -8.16 2.02
N ALA A 334 15.14 -7.14 1.86
CA ALA A 334 15.47 -5.76 2.16
C ALA A 334 15.78 -5.57 3.66
N LEU A 335 14.95 -6.11 4.55
CA LEU A 335 15.18 -6.03 5.99
C LEU A 335 16.47 -6.77 6.40
N ALA A 336 16.79 -7.88 5.73
CA ALA A 336 17.99 -8.65 6.00
C ALA A 336 19.27 -8.07 5.36
N GLY A 337 19.13 -7.14 4.41
CA GLY A 337 20.27 -6.54 3.71
C GLY A 337 20.85 -7.39 2.60
N ASP A 338 20.03 -8.23 1.96
CA ASP A 338 20.47 -9.01 0.79
C ASP A 338 20.70 -8.12 -0.43
N PHE A 339 20.05 -6.96 -0.46
CA PHE A 339 20.30 -5.86 -1.37
C PHE A 339 20.11 -4.53 -0.65
N SER A 340 20.60 -3.46 -1.26
CA SER A 340 20.37 -2.09 -0.78
C SER A 340 19.13 -1.52 -1.48
N PRO A 341 18.07 -1.11 -0.76
CA PRO A 341 16.91 -0.46 -1.36
C PRO A 341 17.31 0.74 -2.22
N SER A 342 16.65 0.89 -3.37
CA SER A 342 16.93 1.95 -4.33
C SER A 342 15.68 2.56 -4.98
N GLY A 343 14.48 2.12 -4.57
CA GLY A 343 13.23 2.73 -5.01
C GLY A 343 13.17 4.21 -4.65
N ARG A 344 12.49 4.98 -5.49
CA ARG A 344 12.28 6.43 -5.33
C ARG A 344 10.78 6.71 -5.33
N LEU A 345 10.31 7.57 -4.43
CA LEU A 345 8.90 7.94 -4.36
C LEU A 345 8.43 8.59 -5.68
N PRO A 346 7.41 8.02 -6.36
CA PRO A 346 6.83 8.62 -7.56
C PRO A 346 5.82 9.74 -7.24
N VAL A 347 5.48 9.94 -5.97
CA VAL A 347 4.54 10.96 -5.48
C VAL A 347 5.13 11.68 -4.26
N THR A 348 4.59 12.85 -3.91
CA THR A 348 4.96 13.56 -2.68
C THR A 348 4.08 13.09 -1.54
N PHE A 349 4.68 12.70 -0.42
CA PHE A 349 3.96 12.38 0.81
C PHE A 349 3.85 13.66 1.64
N TYR A 350 2.65 14.19 1.72
CA TYR A 350 2.32 15.35 2.55
C TYR A 350 2.14 14.91 4.00
N LYS A 351 2.33 15.83 4.95
CA LYS A 351 2.05 15.61 6.37
C LYS A 351 0.55 15.57 6.67
N SER A 352 -0.28 16.22 5.86
CA SER A 352 -1.73 16.25 6.02
C SER A 352 -2.41 16.73 4.74
N VAL A 353 -3.67 16.34 4.53
CA VAL A 353 -4.55 16.92 3.50
C VAL A 353 -4.69 18.44 3.64
N LEU A 354 -4.51 18.99 4.85
CA LEU A 354 -4.58 20.43 5.10
C LEU A 354 -3.45 21.24 4.44
N GLN A 355 -2.39 20.57 3.96
CA GLN A 355 -1.35 21.21 3.16
C GLN A 355 -1.74 21.37 1.68
N LEU A 356 -2.86 20.79 1.27
CA LEU A 356 -3.33 20.79 -0.11
C LEU A 356 -4.52 21.73 -0.28
N PRO A 357 -4.67 22.37 -1.45
CA PRO A 357 -5.89 23.07 -1.79
C PRO A 357 -7.09 22.12 -1.83
N ALA A 358 -8.29 22.69 -1.71
CA ALA A 358 -9.56 21.98 -1.86
C ALA A 358 -9.57 21.14 -3.15
N PHE A 359 -10.21 19.97 -3.13
CA PHE A 359 -10.19 19.03 -4.26
C PHE A 359 -10.63 19.66 -5.59
N GLU A 360 -11.60 20.58 -5.55
CA GLU A 360 -12.13 21.31 -6.73
C GLU A 360 -11.20 22.41 -7.27
N ASP A 361 -10.08 22.71 -6.60
CA ASP A 361 -9.09 23.68 -7.09
C ASP A 361 -8.10 23.05 -8.07
N TYR A 362 -8.28 23.36 -9.36
CA TYR A 362 -7.44 22.90 -10.47
C TYR A 362 -6.29 23.85 -10.83
N SER A 363 -5.98 24.87 -10.03
CA SER A 363 -4.94 25.88 -10.33
C SER A 363 -3.50 25.37 -10.23
N MET A 364 -3.29 24.11 -9.82
CA MET A 364 -1.99 23.47 -9.52
C MET A 364 -1.16 24.13 -8.41
N ARG A 365 -1.58 25.27 -7.86
CA ARG A 365 -0.89 25.95 -6.74
C ARG A 365 -0.80 25.02 -5.55
N HIS A 366 0.35 24.97 -4.88
CA HIS A 366 0.61 24.08 -3.75
C HIS A 366 0.34 22.58 -4.02
N ARG A 367 0.25 22.14 -5.29
CA ARG A 367 0.10 20.74 -5.66
C ARG A 367 1.38 20.18 -6.26
N THR A 368 1.59 18.88 -6.05
CA THR A 368 2.75 18.13 -6.54
C THR A 368 4.08 18.71 -6.06
N TYR A 369 5.20 18.06 -6.36
CA TYR A 369 6.52 18.64 -6.05
C TYR A 369 6.85 19.90 -6.86
N ARG A 370 6.14 20.14 -7.97
CA ARG A 370 6.41 21.26 -8.88
C ARG A 370 5.99 22.59 -8.30
N TYR A 371 4.93 22.63 -7.50
CA TYR A 371 4.33 23.88 -7.02
C TYR A 371 4.11 23.92 -5.51
N PHE A 372 4.40 22.82 -4.81
CA PHE A 372 4.37 22.77 -3.36
C PHE A 372 5.65 23.34 -2.76
N ASP A 373 5.50 24.44 -2.03
CA ASP A 373 6.54 25.18 -1.31
C ASP A 373 6.52 24.91 0.21
N GLY A 374 5.63 24.04 0.69
CA GLY A 374 5.54 23.62 2.08
C GLY A 374 6.53 22.51 2.45
N ASP A 375 6.50 22.11 3.72
CA ASP A 375 7.33 21.01 4.23
C ASP A 375 6.61 19.66 4.05
N ALA A 376 7.09 18.84 3.11
CA ALA A 376 6.59 17.50 2.86
C ALA A 376 7.12 16.51 3.91
N LEU A 377 6.36 15.44 4.18
CA LEU A 377 6.86 14.34 5.02
C LEU A 377 7.96 13.56 4.29
N TYR A 378 7.72 13.23 3.01
CA TYR A 378 8.72 12.70 2.10
C TYR A 378 8.52 13.31 0.70
N PRO A 379 9.54 13.97 0.11
CA PRO A 379 9.38 14.64 -1.16
C PRO A 379 9.36 13.64 -2.34
N PHE A 380 8.80 14.04 -3.48
CA PHE A 380 8.96 13.29 -4.73
C PHE A 380 10.43 12.97 -5.02
N GLY A 381 10.70 11.78 -5.53
CA GLY A 381 12.05 11.30 -5.85
C GLY A 381 12.87 10.89 -4.63
N TYR A 382 12.31 10.90 -3.42
CA TYR A 382 12.99 10.51 -2.18
C TYR A 382 13.12 9.00 -2.03
N GLY A 383 14.20 8.58 -1.37
CA GLY A 383 14.43 7.20 -0.93
C GLY A 383 15.81 7.09 -0.27
N LEU A 384 15.98 6.20 0.68
CA LEU A 384 17.27 5.92 1.30
C LEU A 384 17.87 4.64 0.73
N SER A 385 19.16 4.45 1.01
CA SER A 385 19.95 3.28 0.62
C SER A 385 20.80 2.87 1.83
N TYR A 386 21.21 1.60 1.90
CA TYR A 386 22.19 1.12 2.87
C TYR A 386 23.64 1.50 2.51
N THR A 387 23.83 2.08 1.32
CA THR A 387 25.09 2.70 0.91
C THR A 387 24.90 4.19 0.62
N THR A 388 26.01 4.91 0.43
CA THR A 388 26.00 6.35 0.19
C THR A 388 26.58 6.68 -1.17
N PHE A 389 26.05 7.69 -1.85
CA PHE A 389 26.52 8.12 -3.16
C PHE A 389 27.01 9.56 -3.13
N ALA A 390 28.00 9.87 -3.97
CA ALA A 390 28.52 11.21 -4.17
C ALA A 390 28.46 11.60 -5.64
N TYR A 391 28.13 12.87 -5.89
CA TYR A 391 28.05 13.47 -7.21
C TYR A 391 29.20 14.46 -7.37
N ARG A 392 30.03 14.30 -8.41
CA ARG A 392 31.26 15.07 -8.62
C ARG A 392 31.43 15.45 -10.08
N ASN A 393 32.31 16.42 -10.35
CA ASN A 393 32.74 16.79 -11.70
C ASN A 393 31.56 17.02 -12.67
N LEU A 394 30.52 17.70 -12.17
CA LEU A 394 29.38 18.06 -13.00
C LEU A 394 29.87 19.04 -14.07
N GLN A 395 29.55 18.74 -15.33
CA GLN A 395 29.91 19.53 -16.49
C GLN A 395 28.67 19.81 -17.34
N VAL A 396 28.61 21.03 -17.86
CA VAL A 396 27.66 21.44 -18.88
C VAL A 396 28.47 21.68 -20.16
N ASP A 397 28.11 21.01 -21.26
CA ASP A 397 28.87 21.12 -22.51
C ASP A 397 28.73 22.50 -23.19
N LYS A 398 27.63 23.22 -22.92
CA LYS A 398 27.33 24.54 -23.47
C LYS A 398 26.72 25.45 -22.39
N GLU A 399 27.39 26.56 -22.11
CA GLU A 399 26.89 27.57 -21.15
C GLU A 399 25.76 28.44 -21.71
N ASN A 400 25.66 28.56 -23.04
CA ASN A 400 24.61 29.29 -23.74
C ASN A 400 23.98 28.41 -24.83
N VAL A 401 22.67 28.23 -24.75
CA VAL A 401 21.91 27.28 -25.58
C VAL A 401 20.84 28.06 -26.34
N PRO A 402 20.83 28.05 -27.68
CA PRO A 402 19.74 28.64 -28.44
C PRO A 402 18.47 27.79 -28.28
N ALA A 403 17.30 28.36 -28.57
CA ALA A 403 16.01 27.71 -28.35
C ALA A 403 15.82 26.41 -29.16
N ASP A 404 16.45 26.30 -30.33
CA ASP A 404 16.50 25.09 -31.17
C ASP A 404 17.71 24.19 -30.88
N GLY A 405 18.47 24.53 -29.84
CA GLY A 405 19.67 23.84 -29.42
C GLY A 405 19.43 22.69 -28.45
N SER A 406 20.51 21.96 -28.18
CA SER A 406 20.57 20.94 -27.14
C SER A 406 21.76 21.20 -26.21
N VAL A 407 21.64 20.74 -24.96
CA VAL A 407 22.69 20.80 -23.94
C VAL A 407 22.86 19.42 -23.30
N THR A 408 24.11 19.02 -23.12
CA THR A 408 24.46 17.77 -22.42
C THR A 408 25.04 18.12 -21.06
N ILE A 409 24.42 17.60 -20.01
CA ILE A 409 24.90 17.71 -18.64
C ILE A 409 25.39 16.35 -18.19
N SER A 410 26.64 16.27 -17.77
CA SER A 410 27.27 15.03 -17.31
C SER A 410 27.77 15.17 -15.88
N VAL A 411 27.68 14.10 -15.10
CA VAL A 411 28.15 14.06 -13.71
C VAL A 411 28.75 12.69 -13.39
N ASP A 412 29.78 12.68 -12.54
CA ASP A 412 30.33 11.44 -12.00
C ASP A 412 29.55 11.05 -10.74
N VAL A 413 29.01 9.83 -10.72
CA VAL A 413 28.30 9.23 -9.57
C VAL A 413 29.18 8.14 -9.00
N ALA A 414 29.54 8.25 -7.73
CA ALA A 414 30.38 7.29 -7.03
C ALA A 414 29.65 6.68 -5.83
N ASN A 415 29.74 5.37 -5.67
CA ASN A 415 29.35 4.69 -4.44
C ASN A 415 30.47 4.85 -3.40
N THR A 416 30.17 5.58 -2.35
CA THR A 416 31.09 5.95 -1.27
C THR A 416 30.89 5.13 0.01
N GLY A 417 29.88 4.27 0.04
CA GLY A 417 29.62 3.39 1.17
C GLY A 417 30.29 2.02 1.01
N ARG A 418 29.77 1.05 1.75
CA ARG A 418 30.37 -0.29 1.89
C ARG A 418 29.58 -1.41 1.23
N MET A 419 28.39 -1.12 0.73
CA MET A 419 27.50 -2.09 0.10
C MET A 419 27.31 -1.73 -1.37
N ALA A 420 27.24 -2.73 -2.25
CA ALA A 420 26.83 -2.51 -3.62
C ALA A 420 25.36 -2.03 -3.63
N GLY A 421 25.02 -1.17 -4.57
CA GLY A 421 23.66 -0.66 -4.67
C GLY A 421 23.43 0.14 -5.93
N ASP A 422 22.14 0.32 -6.23
CA ASP A 422 21.70 1.18 -7.30
C ASP A 422 21.49 2.61 -6.78
N GLU A 423 21.89 3.59 -7.58
CA GLU A 423 21.51 4.98 -7.45
C GLU A 423 20.59 5.37 -8.61
N VAL A 424 19.53 6.13 -8.34
CA VAL A 424 18.63 6.71 -9.34
C VAL A 424 18.90 8.22 -9.36
N ALA A 425 19.86 8.61 -10.19
CA ALA A 425 20.24 10.00 -10.37
C ALA A 425 19.16 10.74 -11.16
N GLN A 426 18.66 11.84 -10.61
CA GLN A 426 17.57 12.64 -11.16
C GLN A 426 18.08 14.03 -11.54
N ILE A 427 17.75 14.51 -12.74
CA ILE A 427 18.05 15.88 -13.18
C ILE A 427 16.82 16.77 -13.09
N TYR A 428 16.95 17.88 -12.38
CA TYR A 428 15.93 18.90 -12.21
C TYR A 428 16.39 20.24 -12.79
N LEU A 429 15.48 20.93 -13.46
CA LEU A 429 15.67 22.31 -13.90
C LEU A 429 14.78 23.26 -13.10
N THR A 430 15.29 24.46 -12.83
CA THR A 430 14.51 25.59 -12.31
C THR A 430 14.68 26.79 -13.23
N HIS A 431 13.56 27.31 -13.73
CA HIS A 431 13.50 28.50 -14.59
C HIS A 431 13.37 29.77 -13.74
N SER A 432 14.49 30.25 -13.22
CA SER A 432 14.54 31.39 -12.29
C SER A 432 13.99 32.66 -12.93
N GLY A 433 13.03 33.31 -12.26
CA GLY A 433 12.44 34.59 -12.68
C GLY A 433 11.30 34.48 -13.69
N ILE A 434 10.89 33.28 -14.10
CA ILE A 434 9.71 33.07 -14.95
C ILE A 434 8.45 32.95 -14.06
N PRO A 435 7.46 33.86 -14.18
CA PRO A 435 6.24 33.79 -13.39
C PRO A 435 5.48 32.48 -13.63
N ALA A 436 4.94 31.90 -12.56
CA ALA A 436 4.17 30.64 -12.57
C ALA A 436 4.91 29.39 -13.08
N ALA A 437 6.20 29.48 -13.37
CA ALA A 437 7.02 28.30 -13.62
C ALA A 437 7.07 27.40 -12.37
N PRO A 438 7.19 26.07 -12.54
CA PRO A 438 7.47 25.15 -11.44
C PRO A 438 8.67 25.60 -10.59
N LEU A 439 8.60 25.38 -9.28
CA LEU A 439 9.73 25.50 -8.34
C LEU A 439 10.93 24.66 -8.77
N ARG A 440 10.65 23.56 -9.49
CA ARG A 440 11.56 22.73 -10.27
C ARG A 440 10.79 21.68 -11.06
N SER A 441 11.39 21.19 -12.13
CA SER A 441 10.84 20.12 -12.98
C SER A 441 11.88 19.03 -13.20
N LEU A 442 11.51 17.78 -12.93
CA LEU A 442 12.30 16.62 -13.35
C LEU A 442 12.33 16.56 -14.89
N GLN A 443 13.52 16.50 -15.48
CA GLN A 443 13.71 16.35 -16.93
C GLN A 443 14.28 14.98 -17.32
N GLY A 444 14.73 14.18 -16.35
CA GLY A 444 15.21 12.85 -16.62
C GLY A 444 15.75 12.16 -15.37
N PHE A 445 15.92 10.84 -15.46
CA PHE A 445 16.59 10.06 -14.44
C PHE A 445 17.34 8.88 -15.07
N GLN A 446 18.40 8.42 -14.41
CA GLN A 446 19.15 7.22 -14.79
C GLN A 446 19.42 6.37 -13.55
N ARG A 447 19.06 5.10 -13.62
CA ARG A 447 19.45 4.08 -12.62
C ARG A 447 20.83 3.55 -12.96
N VAL A 448 21.73 3.56 -12.00
CA VAL A 448 23.11 3.07 -12.16
C VAL A 448 23.50 2.17 -10.99
N HIS A 449 23.90 0.94 -11.32
CA HIS A 449 24.47 0.01 -10.34
C HIS A 449 25.95 0.34 -10.10
N LEU A 450 26.35 0.40 -8.82
CA LEU A 450 27.73 0.69 -8.41
C LEU A 450 28.16 -0.21 -7.24
N ASN A 451 29.27 -0.92 -7.42
CA ASN A 451 29.98 -1.60 -6.35
C ASN A 451 30.61 -0.58 -5.39
N PRO A 452 30.98 -0.97 -4.14
CA PRO A 452 31.68 -0.08 -3.22
C PRO A 452 32.94 0.54 -3.84
N GLY A 453 33.04 1.86 -3.83
CA GLY A 453 34.15 2.62 -4.43
C GLY A 453 34.08 2.78 -5.95
N GLU A 454 33.13 2.14 -6.64
CA GLU A 454 32.94 2.30 -8.09
C GLU A 454 32.38 3.69 -8.41
N GLN A 455 32.83 4.24 -9.54
CA GLN A 455 32.35 5.50 -10.09
C GLN A 455 31.97 5.33 -11.56
N LYS A 456 30.83 5.90 -11.96
CA LYS A 456 30.40 5.99 -13.36
C LYS A 456 30.04 7.41 -13.72
N ARG A 457 30.38 7.81 -14.95
CA ARG A 457 29.90 9.07 -15.53
C ARG A 457 28.58 8.83 -16.22
N ILE A 458 27.57 9.62 -15.87
CA ILE A 458 26.25 9.62 -16.52
C ILE A 458 26.02 10.96 -17.23
N SER A 459 25.13 10.97 -18.22
CA SER A 459 24.86 12.15 -19.05
C SER A 459 23.39 12.28 -19.39
N PHE A 460 22.87 13.51 -19.33
CA PHE A 460 21.52 13.88 -19.73
C PHE A 460 21.60 14.86 -20.89
N MET A 461 21.01 14.52 -22.04
CA MET A 461 20.88 15.43 -23.16
C MET A 461 19.49 16.05 -23.12
N LEU A 462 19.42 17.37 -22.95
CA LEU A 462 18.18 18.13 -22.86
C LEU A 462 17.97 18.96 -24.13
N ARG A 463 16.76 18.96 -24.66
CA ARG A 463 16.34 19.74 -25.83
C ARG A 463 14.84 19.97 -25.84
N ASP A 464 14.38 20.88 -26.70
CA ASP A 464 12.96 21.05 -27.00
C ASP A 464 12.10 21.17 -25.71
N ARG A 465 11.23 20.19 -25.47
CA ARG A 465 10.29 20.15 -24.33
C ARG A 465 11.00 20.19 -22.98
N ASP A 466 12.19 19.62 -22.87
CA ASP A 466 12.97 19.57 -21.62
C ASP A 466 13.34 20.98 -21.12
N LEU A 467 13.55 21.90 -22.07
CA LEU A 467 13.94 23.29 -21.82
C LEU A 467 12.73 24.23 -21.72
N SER A 468 11.53 23.73 -22.04
CA SER A 468 10.31 24.53 -22.10
C SER A 468 9.64 24.73 -20.74
N VAL A 469 8.87 25.80 -20.63
CA VAL A 469 7.83 26.03 -19.62
C VAL A 469 6.46 26.09 -20.32
N VAL A 470 5.39 25.95 -19.55
CA VAL A 470 4.02 26.15 -20.04
C VAL A 470 3.59 27.58 -19.68
N ASP A 471 3.18 28.36 -20.67
CA ASP A 471 2.67 29.73 -20.47
C ASP A 471 1.20 29.75 -20.03
N GLN A 472 0.65 30.94 -19.81
CA GLN A 472 -0.74 31.12 -19.34
C GLN A 472 -1.79 30.71 -20.39
N ASP A 473 -1.41 30.64 -21.67
CA ASP A 473 -2.27 30.16 -22.76
C ASP A 473 -2.20 28.63 -22.88
N GLY A 474 -1.45 27.95 -22.01
CA GLY A 474 -1.23 26.51 -22.03
C GLY A 474 -0.20 26.06 -23.06
N LYS A 475 0.58 26.98 -23.66
CA LYS A 475 1.54 26.66 -24.72
C LYS A 475 2.93 26.39 -24.18
N HIS A 476 3.61 25.42 -24.77
CA HIS A 476 5.01 25.16 -24.49
C HIS A 476 5.90 26.25 -25.11
N ARG A 477 6.67 26.95 -24.27
CA ARG A 477 7.61 28.01 -24.67
C ARG A 477 8.99 27.72 -24.12
N ILE A 478 10.00 27.92 -24.95
CA ILE A 478 11.40 28.04 -24.52
C ILE A 478 11.65 29.53 -24.34
N LEU A 479 11.99 29.94 -23.13
CA LEU A 479 12.18 31.35 -22.78
C LEU A 479 13.66 31.62 -22.46
N PRO A 480 14.22 32.74 -22.94
CA PRO A 480 15.56 33.17 -22.57
C PRO A 480 15.67 33.37 -21.07
N GLY A 481 16.80 32.97 -20.49
CA GLY A 481 17.02 33.11 -19.06
C GLY A 481 18.02 32.13 -18.49
N LYS A 482 18.35 32.34 -17.21
CA LYS A 482 19.21 31.44 -16.46
C LYS A 482 18.42 30.21 -16.02
N ILE A 483 19.02 29.05 -16.22
CA ILE A 483 18.49 27.77 -15.79
C ILE A 483 19.38 27.20 -14.70
N ASP A 484 18.81 26.96 -13.53
CA ASP A 484 19.49 26.26 -12.44
C ASP A 484 19.32 24.75 -12.62
N ILE A 485 20.44 24.02 -12.57
CA ILE A 485 20.47 22.57 -12.67
C ILE A 485 20.74 21.98 -11.29
N TRP A 486 20.01 20.93 -10.94
CA TRP A 486 20.37 20.00 -9.87
C TRP A 486 20.39 18.57 -10.40
N ILE A 487 21.48 17.84 -10.13
CA ILE A 487 21.53 16.38 -10.31
C ILE A 487 21.84 15.73 -8.96
N GLY A 488 20.97 14.84 -8.49
CA GLY A 488 21.15 14.16 -7.22
C GLY A 488 20.25 12.94 -7.05
N GLY A 489 20.37 12.26 -5.90
CA GLY A 489 19.56 11.08 -5.53
C GLY A 489 18.12 11.44 -5.11
N GLY A 490 17.63 12.62 -5.49
CA GLY A 490 16.36 13.20 -5.07
C GLY A 490 16.36 14.72 -5.28
N GLN A 491 15.28 15.39 -4.93
CA GLN A 491 15.18 16.85 -5.00
C GLN A 491 16.16 17.56 -4.05
N PRO A 492 16.61 18.81 -4.34
CA PRO A 492 17.54 19.56 -3.50
C PRO A 492 16.87 20.16 -2.24
N LEU A 493 15.98 19.40 -1.60
CA LEU A 493 15.22 19.80 -0.42
C LEU A 493 15.78 19.12 0.83
N ALA A 494 16.05 19.91 1.86
CA ALA A 494 16.09 19.39 3.21
C ALA A 494 14.65 19.25 3.70
N ILE A 495 14.36 18.18 4.43
CA ILE A 495 13.09 17.98 5.14
C ILE A 495 13.35 17.99 6.64
N SER A 496 12.33 18.22 7.45
CA SER A 496 12.47 18.32 8.91
C SER A 496 13.32 17.18 9.49
N GLY A 497 14.49 17.54 10.04
CA GLY A 497 15.43 16.60 10.67
C GLY A 497 16.33 15.78 9.73
N ARG A 498 16.27 15.98 8.41
CA ARG A 498 17.09 15.26 7.42
C ARG A 498 17.71 16.21 6.39
N PRO A 499 19.03 16.11 6.13
CA PRO A 499 19.70 16.97 5.15
C PRO A 499 19.18 16.68 3.74
N ALA A 500 19.42 17.63 2.83
CA ALA A 500 19.18 17.41 1.41
C ALA A 500 20.00 16.22 0.89
N PRO A 501 19.49 15.48 -0.11
CA PRO A 501 20.23 14.37 -0.70
C PRO A 501 21.54 14.86 -1.33
N ALA A 502 22.49 13.93 -1.47
CA ALA A 502 23.72 14.19 -2.20
C ALA A 502 23.40 14.57 -3.66
N GLY A 503 24.12 15.55 -4.19
CA GLY A 503 23.95 16.02 -5.55
C GLY A 503 24.91 17.16 -5.89
N ALA A 504 24.83 17.62 -7.13
CA ALA A 504 25.64 18.69 -7.69
C ALA A 504 24.77 19.72 -8.41
N ARG A 505 25.23 20.97 -8.43
CA ARG A 505 24.58 22.11 -9.08
C ARG A 505 25.43 22.65 -10.22
N ALA A 506 24.76 23.18 -11.23
CA ALA A 506 25.35 24.07 -12.23
C ALA A 506 24.27 25.00 -12.77
N GLN A 507 24.68 25.85 -13.71
CA GLN A 507 23.80 26.75 -14.44
C GLN A 507 24.18 26.75 -15.92
N PHE A 508 23.20 27.04 -16.77
CA PHE A 508 23.41 27.49 -18.14
C PHE A 508 22.38 28.55 -18.47
N THR A 509 22.50 29.16 -19.64
CA THR A 509 21.60 30.20 -20.13
C THR A 509 20.93 29.74 -21.42
N ILE A 510 19.63 29.96 -21.52
CA ILE A 510 18.91 29.91 -22.79
C ILE A 510 19.00 31.30 -23.43
N GLY A 511 19.54 31.35 -24.65
CA GLY A 511 19.89 32.62 -25.31
C GLY A 511 18.79 33.20 -26.21
N SER A 512 17.81 32.40 -26.62
CA SER A 512 16.73 32.83 -27.51
C SER A 512 15.39 32.20 -27.12
N GLU A 513 14.29 32.77 -27.62
CA GLU A 513 12.94 32.25 -27.40
C GLU A 513 12.47 31.37 -28.56
N ALA A 514 11.64 30.38 -28.25
CA ALA A 514 10.89 29.63 -29.25
C ALA A 514 9.55 29.15 -28.69
N SER A 515 8.63 28.88 -29.61
CA SER A 515 7.35 28.23 -29.30
C SER A 515 7.42 26.82 -29.81
N LEU A 516 7.07 25.85 -28.97
CA LEU A 516 6.98 24.46 -29.39
C LEU A 516 5.57 24.19 -29.93
N PRO A 517 5.43 23.33 -30.96
CA PRO A 517 4.13 22.83 -31.36
C PRO A 517 3.47 22.05 -30.21
N ASP A 518 2.14 22.03 -30.19
CA ASP A 518 1.32 21.35 -29.18
C ASP A 518 1.56 19.83 -29.13
#